data_AF-A0A4Y9RW23-F1
#
_entry.id   AF-A0A4Y9RW23-F1
#
_cell.length_a   1.000
_cell.length_b   1.000
_cell.length_c   1.000
_cell.angle_alpha   90.00
_cell.angle_beta   90.00
_cell.angle_gamma   90.00
#
_symmetry.space_group_name_H-M   'P 1'
#
loop_
_entity.id
_entity.type
_entity.pdbx_description
1 polymer ?
#
loop_
_entity_poly.entity_id
_entity_poly.type
_entity_poly.pdbx_seq_one_letter_code
_entity_poly.pdbx_strand_id
1 'polypeptide(L)'
;MAAHQGGRGYLKPIEFSNTSALADWLSHDCLPEGYILLDGFPGSGKSTLAAKLAKSMQQPWCELDALLNGSQIVTSYVDLLTDEDLRDFIDTNRTAILDGVTILDVAKKFSLPVKAHIYVKRIDKYGFWSDEDEIKFSNPIDAIISPSALRLCLREYHKRSLPHEKCDALLTWGGT
;
A
#
# COMPACT_ATOMS: atom_id res chain seq x y z
N MET A 1 30.03 -4.49 -6.55
CA MET A 1 28.94 -3.87 -5.76
C MET A 1 27.64 -4.20 -6.47
N ALA A 2 27.00 -5.30 -6.07
CA ALA A 2 25.80 -5.82 -6.73
C ALA A 2 24.57 -5.15 -6.13
N ALA A 3 23.75 -4.55 -6.98
CA ALA A 3 22.43 -4.05 -6.65
C ALA A 3 21.60 -5.21 -6.10
N HIS A 4 21.04 -5.05 -4.90
CA HIS A 4 19.99 -5.92 -4.38
C HIS A 4 18.73 -5.71 -5.22
N GLN A 5 18.65 -6.38 -6.36
CA GLN A 5 17.36 -6.71 -6.98
C GLN A 5 16.72 -7.79 -6.11
N GLY A 6 15.99 -7.37 -5.08
CA GLY A 6 15.12 -8.24 -4.27
C GLY A 6 13.87 -8.63 -5.04
N GLY A 7 14.02 -9.19 -6.24
CA GLY A 7 12.96 -9.94 -6.88
C GLY A 7 12.84 -11.28 -6.16
N ARG A 8 12.03 -11.35 -5.10
CA ARG A 8 11.43 -12.63 -4.71
C ARG A 8 10.61 -13.06 -5.93
N GLY A 9 11.15 -14.00 -6.71
CA GLY A 9 10.52 -14.48 -7.94
C GLY A 9 9.08 -14.89 -7.68
N TYR A 10 8.20 -14.72 -8.68
CA TYR A 10 6.74 -14.90 -8.71
C TYR A 10 6.20 -16.09 -7.90
N LEU A 11 6.26 -15.99 -6.57
CA LEU A 11 5.53 -16.82 -5.63
C LEU A 11 4.21 -16.10 -5.39
N LYS A 12 3.12 -16.86 -5.41
CA LYS A 12 1.81 -16.34 -5.03
C LYS A 12 1.93 -15.66 -3.64
N PRO A 13 1.33 -14.48 -3.42
CA PRO A 13 1.41 -13.81 -2.12
C PRO A 13 0.92 -14.72 -0.99
N ILE A 14 1.53 -14.60 0.19
CA ILE A 14 1.09 -15.34 1.37
C ILE A 14 -0.22 -14.74 1.87
N GLU A 15 -1.27 -15.56 1.98
CA GLU A 15 -2.59 -15.09 2.39
C GLU A 15 -2.77 -15.22 3.91
N PHE A 16 -3.19 -14.13 4.55
CA PHE A 16 -3.53 -14.04 5.96
C PHE A 16 -4.99 -13.63 6.13
N SER A 17 -5.65 -14.22 7.12
CA SER A 17 -7.03 -13.89 7.50
C SER A 17 -7.14 -13.03 8.76
N ASN A 18 -6.03 -12.79 9.47
CA ASN A 18 -6.02 -11.99 10.69
C ASN A 18 -4.68 -11.27 10.89
N THR A 19 -4.73 -10.15 11.64
CA THR A 19 -3.57 -9.28 11.89
C THR A 19 -2.49 -9.93 12.75
N SER A 20 -2.83 -10.84 13.67
CA SER A 20 -1.84 -11.47 14.56
C SER A 20 -0.86 -12.32 13.77
N ALA A 21 -1.38 -13.22 12.93
CA ALA A 21 -0.55 -14.10 12.10
C ALA A 21 0.35 -13.30 11.14
N LEU A 22 -0.15 -12.18 10.62
CA LEU A 22 0.65 -11.27 9.79
C LEU A 22 1.77 -10.60 10.60
N ALA A 23 1.48 -10.12 11.81
CA ALA A 23 2.48 -9.50 12.68
C ALA A 23 3.57 -10.49 13.10
N ASP A 24 3.19 -11.73 13.39
CA ASP A 24 4.13 -12.81 13.70
C ASP A 24 5.06 -13.08 12.50
N TRP A 25 4.51 -13.18 11.30
CA TRP A 25 5.31 -13.35 10.07
C TRP A 25 6.30 -12.19 9.85
N LEU A 26 5.83 -10.95 10.00
CA LEU A 26 6.67 -9.73 9.86
C LEU A 26 7.80 -9.64 10.89
N SER A 27 7.66 -10.31 12.03
CA SER A 27 8.65 -10.30 13.11
C SER A 27 9.77 -11.33 12.88
N HIS A 28 9.51 -12.40 12.13
CA HIS A 28 10.47 -13.49 11.93
C HIS A 28 11.24 -13.37 10.61
N ASP A 29 10.62 -12.82 9.57
CA ASP A 29 11.05 -13.06 8.17
C ASP A 29 11.68 -11.84 7.49
N CYS A 30 11.96 -10.80 8.27
CA CYS A 30 12.15 -9.46 7.74
C CYS A 30 13.43 -8.80 8.29
N LEU A 31 14.19 -8.14 7.40
CA LEU A 31 15.47 -7.47 7.69
C LEU A 31 15.39 -6.50 8.89
N PRO A 32 16.49 -6.25 9.63
CA PRO A 32 16.49 -5.37 10.80
C PRO A 32 16.10 -3.92 10.48
N GLU A 33 16.33 -3.48 9.22
CA GLU A 33 16.01 -2.16 8.73
C GLU A 33 15.15 -2.23 7.47
N GLY A 34 14.28 -1.23 7.27
CA GLY A 34 13.43 -1.10 6.09
C GLY A 34 11.96 -0.86 6.39
N TYR A 35 11.20 -0.59 5.33
CA TYR A 35 9.81 -0.15 5.42
C TYR A 35 8.84 -1.30 5.15
N ILE A 36 7.81 -1.38 5.97
CA ILE A 36 6.64 -2.23 5.72
C ILE A 36 5.62 -1.36 4.98
N LEU A 37 5.30 -1.73 3.74
CA LEU A 37 4.37 -1.01 2.90
C LEU A 37 2.99 -1.65 2.98
N LEU A 38 1.96 -0.85 3.27
CA LEU A 38 0.58 -1.28 3.25
C LEU A 38 -0.15 -0.60 2.08
N ASP A 39 -0.52 -1.42 1.09
CA ASP A 39 -1.28 -1.02 -0.09
C ASP A 39 -2.69 -1.61 -0.08
N GLY A 40 -3.55 -1.14 -0.97
CA GLY A 40 -4.97 -1.48 -1.01
C GLY A 40 -5.85 -0.32 -1.44
N PHE A 41 -7.04 -0.63 -1.93
CA PHE A 41 -8.01 0.37 -2.35
C PHE A 41 -8.49 1.26 -1.18
N PRO A 42 -8.99 2.49 -1.41
CA PRO A 42 -9.61 3.29 -0.35
C PRO A 42 -10.72 2.54 0.38
N GLY A 43 -10.74 2.62 1.71
CA GLY A 43 -11.72 1.92 2.54
C GLY A 43 -11.45 0.42 2.78
N SER A 44 -10.32 -0.12 2.32
CA SER A 44 -9.94 -1.53 2.57
C SER A 44 -9.50 -1.84 4.00
N GLY A 45 -9.26 -0.82 4.83
CA GLY A 45 -8.84 -0.99 6.23
C GLY A 45 -7.33 -0.84 6.47
N LYS A 46 -6.56 -0.35 5.47
CA LYS A 46 -5.11 -0.12 5.58
C LYS A 46 -4.71 0.67 6.84
N SER A 47 -5.24 1.88 7.05
CA SER A 47 -4.87 2.71 8.21
C SER A 47 -5.21 2.03 9.54
N THR A 48 -6.30 1.25 9.59
CA THR A 48 -6.64 0.45 10.78
C THR A 48 -5.64 -0.68 11.01
N LEU A 49 -5.22 -1.38 9.95
CA LEU A 49 -4.19 -2.41 10.02
C LEU A 49 -2.84 -1.80 10.42
N ALA A 50 -2.46 -0.67 9.82
CA ALA A 50 -1.24 0.06 10.05
C ALA A 50 -1.10 0.46 11.51
N ALA A 51 -2.14 1.08 12.08
CA ALA A 51 -2.20 1.46 13.49
C ALA A 51 -2.02 0.25 14.43
N LYS A 52 -2.68 -0.88 14.12
CA LYS A 52 -2.54 -2.12 14.91
C LYS A 52 -1.13 -2.68 14.84
N LEU A 53 -0.57 -2.78 13.64
CA LEU A 53 0.79 -3.28 13.41
C LEU A 53 1.82 -2.38 14.09
N ALA A 54 1.74 -1.07 13.89
CA ALA A 54 2.65 -0.07 14.47
C ALA A 54 2.70 -0.18 15.99
N LYS A 55 1.52 -0.27 16.63
CA LYS A 55 1.41 -0.48 18.07
C LYS A 55 2.02 -1.81 18.51
N SER A 56 1.72 -2.91 17.81
CA SER A 56 2.20 -4.25 18.19
C SER A 56 3.72 -4.41 18.03
N MET A 57 4.29 -3.80 16.98
CA MET A 57 5.70 -3.90 16.64
C MET A 57 6.53 -2.75 17.22
N GLN A 58 5.90 -1.79 17.89
CA GLN A 58 6.49 -0.55 18.40
C GLN A 58 7.27 0.21 17.30
N GLN A 59 6.69 0.28 16.10
CA GLN A 59 7.30 0.94 14.95
C GLN A 59 6.64 2.30 14.68
N PRO A 60 7.40 3.29 14.20
CA PRO A 60 6.84 4.51 13.64
C PRO A 60 5.89 4.21 12.48
N TRP A 61 4.86 5.04 12.33
CA TRP A 61 3.85 4.92 11.27
C TRP A 61 3.62 6.27 10.60
N CYS A 62 3.57 6.26 9.27
CA CYS A 62 3.20 7.40 8.44
C CYS A 62 2.05 7.03 7.49
N GLU A 63 0.95 7.78 7.59
CA GLU A 63 -0.18 7.71 6.66
C GLU A 63 0.03 8.73 5.53
N LEU A 64 0.42 8.22 4.36
CA LEU A 64 0.76 9.07 3.22
C LEU A 64 -0.45 9.83 2.68
N ASP A 65 -1.64 9.23 2.79
CA ASP A 65 -2.90 9.84 2.35
C ASP A 65 -3.21 11.12 3.17
N ALA A 66 -2.69 11.24 4.39
CA ALA A 66 -2.82 12.43 5.23
C ALA A 66 -1.86 13.57 4.83
N LEU A 67 -0.83 13.28 4.04
CA LEU A 67 0.16 14.25 3.55
C LEU A 67 -0.21 14.86 2.19
N LEU A 68 -1.38 14.54 1.66
CA LEU A 68 -1.85 15.08 0.40
C LEU A 68 -2.29 16.54 0.53
N ASN A 69 -1.71 17.41 -0.29
CA ASN A 69 -2.16 18.79 -0.39
C ASN A 69 -3.30 18.91 -1.43
N GLY A 70 -4.54 18.99 -0.97
CA GLY A 70 -5.77 18.77 -1.75
C GLY A 70 -6.20 19.86 -2.73
N SER A 71 -5.29 20.57 -3.40
CA SER A 71 -5.65 21.76 -4.20
C SER A 71 -5.29 21.72 -5.69
N GLN A 72 -4.84 20.60 -6.26
CA GLN A 72 -4.41 20.56 -7.67
C GLN A 72 -5.07 19.46 -8.51
N ILE A 73 -5.33 19.80 -9.78
CA ILE A 73 -5.65 18.85 -10.85
C ILE A 73 -4.37 18.05 -11.12
N VAL A 74 -4.40 16.74 -10.86
CA VAL A 74 -3.19 15.92 -10.87
C VAL A 74 -3.12 14.94 -12.03
N THR A 75 -1.90 14.73 -12.52
CA THR A 75 -1.53 13.67 -13.46
C THR A 75 -1.03 12.40 -12.76
N SER A 76 -0.55 12.48 -11.51
CA SER A 76 -0.06 11.34 -10.72
C SER A 76 -0.21 11.60 -9.21
N TYR A 77 -0.64 10.60 -8.44
CA TYR A 77 -0.83 10.69 -6.98
C TYR A 77 0.44 11.09 -6.23
N VAL A 78 1.59 10.59 -6.70
CA VAL A 78 2.90 10.83 -6.08
C VAL A 78 3.35 12.30 -6.17
N ASP A 79 2.77 13.07 -7.09
CA ASP A 79 3.09 14.49 -7.25
C ASP A 79 2.39 15.37 -6.20
N LEU A 80 1.43 14.82 -5.44
CA LEU A 80 0.70 15.54 -4.38
C LEU A 80 1.32 15.43 -2.99
N LEU A 81 2.29 14.53 -2.81
CA LEU A 81 2.96 14.37 -1.52
C LEU A 81 3.89 15.56 -1.31
N THR A 82 3.74 16.26 -0.18
CA THR A 82 4.74 17.24 0.24
C THR A 82 6.05 16.50 0.49
N ASP A 83 7.02 16.71 -0.40
CA ASP A 83 8.29 15.99 -0.38
C ASP A 83 9.04 16.17 0.95
N GLU A 84 8.83 17.28 1.67
CA GLU A 84 9.56 17.64 2.89
C GLU A 84 9.16 16.79 4.11
N ASP A 85 7.87 16.71 4.46
CA ASP A 85 7.43 15.96 5.66
C ASP A 85 7.74 14.46 5.55
N LEU A 86 7.57 13.90 4.35
CA LEU A 86 7.89 12.49 4.11
C LEU A 86 9.40 12.25 4.14
N ARG A 87 10.23 13.17 3.61
CA ARG A 87 11.69 13.07 3.71
C ARG A 87 12.15 13.14 5.15
N ASP A 88 11.65 14.09 5.92
CA ASP A 88 12.00 14.23 7.33
C ASP A 88 11.63 12.97 8.12
N PHE A 89 10.46 12.38 7.83
CA PHE A 89 10.05 11.10 8.41
C PHE A 89 11.00 9.96 8.02
N ILE A 90 11.35 9.84 6.74
CA ILE A 90 12.27 8.80 6.21
C ILE A 90 13.67 8.95 6.82
N ASP A 91 14.19 10.17 6.90
CA ASP A 91 15.53 10.44 7.42
C ASP A 91 15.62 10.18 8.93
N THR A 92 14.54 10.46 9.66
CA THR A 92 14.43 10.17 11.09
C THR A 92 14.25 8.68 11.38
N ASN A 93 13.53 7.96 10.52
CA ASN A 93 13.10 6.58 10.79
C ASN A 93 13.61 5.61 9.72
N ARG A 94 14.65 4.83 10.05
CA ARG A 94 15.20 3.76 9.18
C ARG A 94 14.29 2.54 9.04
N THR A 95 13.35 2.37 9.98
CA THR A 95 12.34 1.32 10.00
C THR A 95 11.01 1.95 10.37
N ALA A 96 9.99 1.72 9.54
CA ALA A 96 8.66 2.25 9.78
C ALA A 96 7.60 1.48 8.98
N ILE A 97 6.34 1.70 9.35
CA ILE A 97 5.18 1.30 8.56
C ILE A 97 4.74 2.51 7.73
N LEU A 98 4.57 2.31 6.43
CA LEU A 98 4.00 3.31 5.53
C LEU A 98 2.69 2.75 4.98
N ASP A 99 1.61 3.49 5.13
CA ASP A 99 0.34 3.15 4.48
C ASP A 99 -0.15 4.29 3.60
N GLY A 100 -0.79 3.91 2.52
CA GLY A 100 -1.32 4.86 1.56
C GLY A 100 -1.61 4.19 0.25
N VAL A 101 -2.21 4.94 -0.66
CA VAL A 101 -2.41 4.47 -2.03
C VAL A 101 -1.20 4.79 -2.89
N THR A 102 -0.94 3.98 -3.91
CA THR A 102 0.23 4.11 -4.80
C THR A 102 1.59 3.92 -4.12
N ILE A 103 1.64 3.20 -2.99
CA ILE A 103 2.81 3.10 -2.11
C ILE A 103 4.07 2.57 -2.80
N LEU A 104 3.92 1.73 -3.84
CA LEU A 104 5.06 1.23 -4.62
C LEU A 104 5.75 2.33 -5.43
N ASP A 105 4.99 3.29 -5.96
CA ASP A 105 5.56 4.41 -6.70
C ASP A 105 6.32 5.34 -5.74
N VAL A 106 5.81 5.53 -4.52
CA VAL A 106 6.49 6.28 -3.45
C VAL A 106 7.79 5.59 -3.06
N ALA A 107 7.74 4.29 -2.76
CA ALA A 107 8.93 3.52 -2.40
C ALA A 107 10.01 3.59 -3.50
N LYS A 108 9.61 3.54 -4.76
CA LYS A 108 10.51 3.72 -5.90
C LYS A 108 11.09 5.14 -5.98
N LYS A 109 10.26 6.18 -5.82
CA LYS A 109 10.68 7.59 -5.87
C LYS A 109 11.74 7.91 -4.82
N PHE A 110 11.56 7.41 -3.60
CA PHE A 110 12.48 7.66 -2.48
C PHE A 110 13.55 6.57 -2.30
N SER A 111 13.61 5.58 -3.20
CA SER A 111 14.56 4.45 -3.13
C SER A 111 14.53 3.74 -1.76
N LEU A 112 13.32 3.54 -1.22
CA LEU A 112 13.14 2.97 0.11
C LEU A 112 13.54 1.48 0.12
N PRO A 113 14.31 1.03 1.12
CA PRO A 113 14.51 -0.40 1.36
C PRO A 113 13.19 -1.02 1.84
N VAL A 114 12.52 -1.77 0.98
CA VAL A 114 11.24 -2.42 1.31
C VAL A 114 11.49 -3.74 2.01
N LYS A 115 10.99 -3.84 3.24
CA LYS A 115 11.05 -5.02 4.11
C LYS A 115 9.97 -6.04 3.75
N ALA A 116 8.76 -5.53 3.54
CA ALA A 116 7.59 -6.30 3.10
C ALA A 116 6.59 -5.36 2.43
N HIS A 117 5.97 -5.83 1.36
CA HIS A 117 4.82 -5.19 0.74
C HIS A 117 3.57 -6.03 1.00
N ILE A 118 2.58 -5.45 1.67
CA ILE A 118 1.33 -6.09 2.05
C ILE A 118 0.18 -5.40 1.34
N TYR A 119 -0.68 -6.19 0.69
CA TYR A 119 -1.92 -5.70 0.10
C TYR A 119 -3.12 -6.07 0.97
N VAL A 120 -3.92 -5.08 1.33
CA VAL A 120 -5.17 -5.28 2.10
C VAL A 120 -6.33 -5.45 1.12
N LYS A 121 -6.86 -6.67 1.09
CA LYS A 121 -7.97 -7.07 0.22
C LYS A 121 -9.29 -6.95 0.97
N ARG A 122 -10.16 -6.02 0.54
CA ARG A 122 -11.48 -5.85 1.15
C ARG A 122 -12.44 -6.94 0.70
N ILE A 123 -12.95 -7.71 1.64
CA ILE A 123 -13.92 -8.77 1.37
C ILE A 123 -15.29 -8.33 1.87
N ASP A 124 -16.32 -8.48 1.04
CA ASP A 124 -17.70 -8.20 1.43
C ASP A 124 -18.31 -9.32 2.30
N LYS A 125 -19.53 -9.10 2.79
CA LYS A 125 -20.26 -10.08 3.61
C LYS A 125 -20.53 -11.43 2.92
N TYR A 126 -20.33 -11.51 1.60
CA TYR A 126 -20.55 -12.72 0.81
C TYR A 126 -19.23 -13.41 0.42
N GLY A 127 -18.08 -12.87 0.84
CA GLY A 127 -16.77 -13.45 0.52
C GLY A 127 -16.17 -12.95 -0.80
N PHE A 128 -16.80 -11.97 -1.47
CA PHE A 128 -16.30 -11.42 -2.72
C PHE A 128 -15.34 -10.26 -2.50
N TRP A 129 -14.38 -10.10 -3.41
CA TRP A 129 -13.45 -8.98 -3.37
C TRP A 129 -14.14 -7.71 -3.87
N SER A 130 -14.41 -6.78 -2.96
CA SER A 130 -15.17 -5.58 -3.27
C SER A 130 -14.51 -4.64 -4.27
N ASP A 131 -13.18 -4.73 -4.44
CA ASP A 131 -12.42 -3.81 -5.30
C ASP A 131 -12.07 -4.44 -6.66
N GLU A 132 -12.41 -5.72 -6.86
CA GLU A 132 -12.07 -6.47 -8.08
C GLU A 132 -12.68 -5.83 -9.32
N ASP A 133 -13.95 -5.47 -9.25
CA ASP A 133 -14.66 -4.82 -10.36
C ASP A 133 -14.07 -3.43 -10.64
N GLU A 134 -13.74 -2.64 -9.61
CA GLU A 134 -13.12 -1.32 -9.75
C GLU A 134 -11.76 -1.40 -10.48
N ILE A 135 -11.00 -2.47 -10.25
CA ILE A 135 -9.70 -2.71 -10.89
C ILE A 135 -9.87 -3.25 -12.32
N LYS A 136 -10.84 -4.15 -12.53
CA LYS A 136 -11.10 -4.80 -13.84
C LYS A 136 -11.90 -3.92 -14.80
N PHE A 137 -12.67 -2.95 -14.31
CA PHE A 137 -13.47 -2.08 -15.17
C PHE A 137 -12.57 -1.25 -16.12
N SER A 138 -12.77 -1.44 -17.42
CA SER A 138 -11.96 -0.90 -18.50
C SER A 138 -12.71 0.09 -19.39
N ASN A 139 -13.93 0.51 -19.04
CA ASN A 139 -14.73 1.33 -19.94
C ASN A 139 -14.22 2.79 -20.02
N PRO A 140 -13.83 3.29 -21.21
CA PRO A 140 -13.41 4.68 -21.41
C PRO A 140 -14.52 5.69 -21.08
N ILE A 141 -15.79 5.26 -21.14
CA ILE A 141 -16.97 6.12 -20.95
C ILE A 141 -17.12 6.52 -19.47
N ASP A 142 -16.71 5.68 -18.52
CA ASP A 142 -16.80 6.01 -17.09
C ASP A 142 -15.66 6.90 -16.59
N ALA A 143 -14.60 7.11 -17.40
CA ALA A 143 -13.62 8.15 -17.14
C ALA A 143 -14.23 9.56 -17.21
N ILE A 144 -15.38 9.69 -17.90
CA ILE A 144 -16.16 10.92 -18.01
C ILE A 144 -17.11 11.09 -16.79
N ILE A 145 -17.37 10.01 -16.02
CA ILE A 145 -18.34 9.95 -14.92
C ILE A 145 -17.69 9.48 -13.59
N SER A 146 -16.36 9.59 -13.46
CA SER A 146 -15.68 9.35 -12.19
C SER A 146 -15.70 10.62 -11.34
N PRO A 147 -16.25 10.63 -10.11
CA PRO A 147 -16.44 11.86 -9.32
C PRO A 147 -15.15 12.57 -8.89
N SER A 148 -13.96 11.99 -9.13
CA SER A 148 -12.67 12.62 -8.83
C SER A 148 -11.54 12.03 -9.68
N ALA A 149 -10.61 12.89 -10.14
CA ALA A 149 -9.39 12.49 -10.85
C ALA A 149 -8.57 11.45 -10.06
N LEU A 150 -8.63 11.52 -8.73
CA LEU A 150 -7.95 10.60 -7.81
C LEU A 150 -8.37 9.14 -8.02
N ARG A 151 -9.66 8.84 -8.22
CA ARG A 151 -10.11 7.47 -8.48
C ARG A 151 -9.54 6.91 -9.79
N LEU A 152 -9.39 7.75 -10.82
CA LEU A 152 -8.80 7.31 -12.09
C LEU A 152 -7.32 6.99 -11.91
N CYS A 153 -6.55 7.85 -11.24
CA CYS A 153 -5.16 7.58 -10.90
C CYS A 153 -4.99 6.26 -10.14
N LEU A 154 -5.90 5.96 -9.22
CA LEU A 154 -5.88 4.70 -8.45
C LEU A 154 -6.13 3.47 -9.30
N ARG A 155 -7.09 3.53 -10.21
CA ARG A 155 -7.36 2.42 -11.15
C ARG A 155 -6.17 2.19 -12.07
N GLU A 156 -5.60 3.25 -12.63
CA GLU A 156 -4.41 3.15 -13.49
C GLU A 156 -3.20 2.60 -12.73
N TYR A 157 -2.98 3.04 -11.48
CA TYR A 157 -1.97 2.46 -10.61
C TYR A 157 -2.18 0.96 -10.41
N HIS A 158 -3.40 0.52 -10.07
CA HIS A 158 -3.67 -0.90 -9.82
C HIS A 158 -3.49 -1.76 -11.07
N LYS A 159 -3.83 -1.24 -12.26
CA LYS A 159 -3.63 -1.93 -13.54
C LYS A 159 -2.15 -2.03 -13.93
N ARG A 160 -1.39 -0.94 -13.76
CA ARG A 160 0.02 -0.87 -14.12
C ARG A 160 0.91 -1.63 -13.14
N SER A 161 0.71 -1.38 -11.85
CA SER A 161 1.60 -1.85 -10.80
C SER A 161 1.21 -3.24 -10.31
N LEU A 162 -0.07 -3.64 -10.43
CA LEU A 162 -0.63 -4.91 -9.95
C LEU A 162 -0.23 -5.19 -8.49
N PRO A 163 -0.46 -4.25 -7.55
CA PRO A 163 0.05 -4.36 -6.18
C PRO A 163 -0.49 -5.59 -5.44
N HIS A 164 -1.72 -6.02 -5.76
CA HIS A 164 -2.35 -7.21 -5.20
C HIS A 164 -1.74 -8.53 -5.69
N GLU A 165 -1.03 -8.52 -6.83
CA GLU A 165 -0.34 -9.71 -7.35
C GLU A 165 1.15 -9.73 -6.99
N LYS A 166 1.76 -8.55 -6.84
CA LYS A 166 3.20 -8.36 -6.58
C LYS A 166 3.52 -8.05 -5.11
N CYS A 167 2.56 -8.22 -4.21
CA CYS A 167 2.81 -8.13 -2.78
C CYS A 167 3.46 -9.42 -2.25
N ASP A 168 4.16 -9.30 -1.13
CA ASP A 168 4.67 -10.45 -0.40
C ASP A 168 3.53 -11.16 0.34
N ALA A 169 2.54 -10.38 0.81
CA ALA A 169 1.41 -10.89 1.58
C ALA A 169 0.09 -10.18 1.25
N LEU A 170 -0.99 -10.95 1.31
CA LEU A 170 -2.38 -10.50 1.20
C LEU A 170 -3.06 -10.63 2.56
N LEU A 171 -3.69 -9.57 3.05
CA LEU A 171 -4.59 -9.66 4.21
C LEU A 171 -6.03 -9.51 3.72
N THR A 172 -6.86 -10.53 3.92
CA THR A 172 -8.31 -10.40 3.70
C THR A 172 -8.94 -9.71 4.91
N TRP A 173 -9.50 -8.53 4.68
CA TRP A 173 -10.18 -7.76 5.72
C TRP A 173 -11.69 -7.77 5.48
N GLY A 174 -12.40 -8.53 6.30
CA GLY A 174 -13.85 -8.42 6.45
C GLY A 174 -14.12 -7.47 7.61
N GLY A 175 -14.69 -6.29 7.31
CA GLY A 175 -15.14 -5.39 8.36
C GLY A 175 -16.17 -6.11 9.23
N THR A 176 -15.89 -6.26 10.52
CA THR A 176 -16.88 -6.62 11.54
C THR A 176 -17.79 -5.44 11.81
#